data_AF-W2PNU7-F1
#
_entry.id   AF-W2PNU7-F1
#
_cell.length_a   1.000
_cell.length_b   1.000
_cell.length_c   1.000
_cell.angle_alpha   90.00
_cell.angle_beta   90.00
_cell.angle_gamma   90.00
#
_symmetry.space_group_name_H-M   'P 1'
#
loop_
_entity.id
_entity.type
_entity.pdbx_description
1 polymer ?
#
loop_
_entity_poly.entity_id
_entity_poly.type
_entity_poly.pdbx_seq_one_letter_code
_entity_poly.pdbx_strand_id
1 'polypeptide(L)'
;MSVAAAPHELVLQGYLHKQSKHLKIWRIRYFMLTKNDITYSTKSGRKPRLLLTLGDVQVIDDQNQVRHPGNFVFVLQTPARKLFLSATTEQERRRWVTELRVLLPGSYDDLHRSTLESTLIGRNPSSAAKTSNAGATIQHNLKRSNKRASKERRLERKRQQLPKLKQTYTEVWLDEVFTHPSGSTRDDVPLLDALCFAGIPKELRGRAWAWILGNTLQVNEDLFKICKARAQAVLMEMSLKRDVDHSVVETPSVSSESASAMLEPPSRSVSNVSSASSASESIVEDSEAPTLTEYGRDSSTTMLIPEISDRKRARRSSAVLPVQNMLQDAVGIAEMLVAHGERSIKLVNVDMPRTFGHHPLFQPGAEGTERTTEVLEAYICYRPDLGYVQGMSYLAATLCFHMDSFTAFKALVALMSSSLLFDMFRLEATRTFHYIDVYNQIFEYELPALSAHFHEIGIDAQMYAVDWALTLFTRSLPLDLALRIWDVYVLLGTPFFFQASMGLLSLFQDSLLAMEAEEIMRLLHNFPKNTSSRQLFKAISSVSLSCEEITELLAGGKLWSPDEAREVPVKYPDTYE
;
A
#
# COMPACT_ATOMS: atom_id res chain seq x y z
N MET A 1 -47.03 24.71 1.22
CA MET A 1 -46.44 25.60 0.20
C MET A 1 -45.02 25.96 0.63
N SER A 2 -43.96 26.04 -0.18
CA SER A 2 -43.75 25.65 -1.60
C SER A 2 -42.23 25.77 -1.89
N VAL A 3 -41.56 24.94 -2.69
CA VAL A 3 -41.95 23.84 -3.59
C VAL A 3 -40.97 22.67 -3.40
N ALA A 4 -41.43 21.42 -3.49
CA ALA A 4 -40.56 20.26 -3.77
C ALA A 4 -40.46 20.08 -5.29
N ALA A 5 -39.25 20.17 -5.86
CA ALA A 5 -39.07 19.95 -7.29
C ALA A 5 -39.43 18.50 -7.64
N ALA A 6 -40.13 18.30 -8.77
CA ALA A 6 -40.64 16.99 -9.16
C ALA A 6 -39.50 15.96 -9.36
N PRO A 7 -39.71 14.67 -9.03
CA PRO A 7 -38.65 13.66 -9.02
C PRO A 7 -38.29 13.09 -10.41
N HIS A 8 -38.86 13.63 -11.49
CA HIS A 8 -38.54 13.21 -12.84
C HIS A 8 -37.29 13.94 -13.34
N GLU A 9 -36.34 13.18 -13.88
CA GLU A 9 -35.03 13.61 -14.43
C GLU A 9 -33.84 13.74 -13.47
N LEU A 10 -33.88 13.25 -12.22
CA LEU A 10 -32.64 13.07 -11.44
C LEU A 10 -31.79 11.93 -12.04
N VAL A 11 -30.53 12.22 -12.38
CA VAL A 11 -29.57 11.27 -12.98
C VAL A 11 -28.55 10.80 -11.95
N LEU A 12 -27.97 11.73 -11.17
CA LEU A 12 -26.97 11.41 -10.16
C LEU A 12 -27.04 12.39 -8.99
N GLN A 13 -26.73 11.93 -7.77
CA GLN A 13 -26.60 12.79 -6.59
C GLN A 13 -25.52 12.26 -5.65
N GLY A 14 -24.92 13.14 -4.86
CA GLY A 14 -23.83 12.78 -3.95
C GLY A 14 -23.07 13.99 -3.43
N TYR A 15 -22.09 13.77 -2.55
CA TYR A 15 -21.24 14.83 -2.02
C TYR A 15 -20.00 15.01 -2.89
N LEU A 16 -19.70 16.25 -3.27
CA LEU A 16 -18.43 16.60 -3.94
C LEU A 16 -17.79 17.80 -3.23
N HIS A 17 -16.46 17.88 -3.29
CA HIS A 17 -15.73 19.08 -2.93
C HIS A 17 -15.83 20.08 -4.08
N LYS A 18 -16.28 21.31 -3.77
CA LYS A 18 -16.37 22.41 -4.73
C LYS A 18 -15.35 23.49 -4.40
N GLN A 19 -14.55 23.91 -5.38
CA GLN A 19 -13.67 25.07 -5.19
C GLN A 19 -14.45 26.40 -5.20
N SER A 20 -14.03 27.35 -4.36
CA SER A 20 -14.51 28.74 -4.34
C SER A 20 -13.87 29.56 -5.46
N LYS A 21 -14.68 30.34 -6.20
CA LYS A 21 -14.21 31.18 -7.33
C LYS A 21 -13.13 32.19 -6.88
N HIS A 22 -13.38 32.87 -5.76
CA HIS A 22 -12.55 33.98 -5.30
C HIS A 22 -11.47 33.56 -4.30
N LEU A 23 -11.80 32.68 -3.34
CA LEU A 23 -10.90 32.32 -2.25
C LEU A 23 -10.07 31.06 -2.54
N LYS A 24 -10.35 30.33 -3.62
CA LYS A 24 -9.74 29.02 -3.97
C LYS A 24 -9.85 27.89 -2.92
N ILE A 25 -10.44 28.18 -1.76
CA ILE A 25 -10.83 27.22 -0.71
C ILE A 25 -11.84 26.20 -1.26
N TRP A 26 -11.63 24.93 -0.96
CA TRP A 26 -12.53 23.83 -1.24
C TRP A 26 -13.56 23.63 -0.13
N ARG A 27 -14.80 23.27 -0.48
CA ARG A 27 -15.86 22.96 0.49
C ARG A 27 -16.76 21.85 -0.01
N ILE A 28 -17.05 20.86 0.84
CA ILE A 28 -18.02 19.79 0.56
C ILE A 28 -19.41 20.41 0.34
N ARG A 29 -20.09 19.98 -0.72
CA ARG A 29 -21.48 20.34 -1.04
C ARG A 29 -22.21 19.09 -1.51
N TYR A 30 -23.51 19.05 -1.27
CA TYR A 30 -24.36 18.01 -1.83
C TYR A 30 -24.78 18.45 -3.23
N PHE A 31 -24.52 17.63 -4.25
CA PHE A 31 -24.84 17.89 -5.65
C PHE A 31 -25.98 16.99 -6.13
N MET A 32 -26.76 17.52 -7.06
CA MET A 32 -27.79 16.80 -7.79
C MET A 32 -27.67 17.18 -9.27
N LEU A 33 -27.42 16.18 -10.11
CA LEU A 33 -27.41 16.23 -11.56
C LEU A 33 -28.78 15.79 -12.08
N THR A 34 -29.44 16.66 -12.83
CA THR A 34 -30.59 16.31 -13.66
C THR A 34 -30.16 16.25 -15.13
N LYS A 35 -31.06 15.85 -16.03
CA LYS A 35 -30.75 15.86 -17.47
C LYS A 35 -30.39 17.24 -18.04
N ASN A 36 -30.81 18.32 -17.38
CA ASN A 36 -30.67 19.69 -17.87
C ASN A 36 -29.73 20.55 -17.01
N ASP A 37 -29.63 20.28 -15.70
CA ASP A 37 -28.91 21.12 -14.75
C ASP A 37 -28.04 20.30 -13.79
N ILE A 38 -26.93 20.89 -13.33
CA ILE A 38 -26.29 20.45 -12.10
C ILE A 38 -26.47 21.52 -11.02
N THR A 39 -26.98 21.09 -9.87
CA THR A 39 -27.33 21.95 -8.74
C THR A 39 -26.58 21.51 -7.48
N TYR A 40 -26.47 22.39 -6.49
CA TYR A 40 -25.80 22.09 -5.22
C TYR A 40 -26.44 22.77 -4.02
N SER A 41 -26.36 22.13 -2.86
CA SER A 41 -26.83 22.66 -1.57
C SER A 41 -25.75 22.51 -0.50
N THR A 42 -26.00 23.05 0.70
CA THR A 42 -25.07 22.92 1.84
C THR A 42 -25.09 21.53 2.47
N LYS A 43 -26.24 20.83 2.41
CA LYS A 43 -26.49 19.47 2.91
C LYS A 43 -27.67 18.87 2.12
N SER A 44 -27.78 17.55 2.04
CA SER A 44 -28.97 16.89 1.46
C SER A 44 -30.29 17.41 2.09
N GLY A 45 -31.36 17.40 1.30
CA GLY A 45 -32.68 17.93 1.69
C GLY A 45 -32.80 19.46 1.81
N ARG A 46 -31.73 20.23 1.64
CA ARG A 46 -31.78 21.71 1.61
C ARG A 46 -32.04 22.24 0.19
N LYS A 47 -32.79 23.35 0.08
CA LYS A 47 -33.11 24.01 -1.20
C LYS A 47 -31.84 24.17 -2.06
N PRO A 48 -31.78 23.54 -3.25
CA PRO A 48 -30.60 23.60 -4.09
C PRO A 48 -30.41 24.98 -4.70
N ARG A 49 -29.16 25.30 -5.02
CA ARG A 49 -28.75 26.43 -5.85
C ARG A 49 -28.26 25.87 -7.17
N LEU A 50 -28.68 26.45 -8.29
CA LEU A 50 -28.14 26.11 -9.60
C LEU A 50 -26.62 26.34 -9.61
N LEU A 51 -25.84 25.33 -10.05
CA LEU A 51 -24.43 25.53 -10.36
C LEU A 51 -24.31 26.08 -11.77
N LEU A 52 -24.85 25.34 -12.74
CA LEU A 52 -24.88 25.60 -14.17
C LEU A 52 -25.95 24.73 -14.85
N THR A 53 -26.38 25.15 -16.04
CA THR A 53 -27.21 24.36 -16.96
C THR A 53 -26.27 23.65 -17.94
N LEU A 54 -26.54 22.37 -18.24
CA LEU A 54 -25.58 21.50 -18.94
C LEU A 54 -25.28 21.95 -20.36
N GLY A 55 -26.23 22.60 -21.05
CA GLY A 55 -26.01 23.21 -22.36
C GLY A 55 -24.90 24.28 -22.40
N ASP A 56 -24.47 24.82 -21.25
CA ASP A 56 -23.36 25.78 -21.16
C ASP A 56 -21.97 25.11 -21.06
N VAL A 57 -21.88 23.79 -20.90
CA VAL A 57 -20.60 23.07 -20.69
C VAL A 57 -20.00 22.69 -22.03
N GLN A 58 -18.80 23.19 -22.31
CA GLN A 58 -18.07 22.93 -23.56
C GLN A 58 -17.09 21.77 -23.43
N VAL A 59 -16.43 21.63 -22.27
CA VAL A 59 -15.39 20.63 -22.03
C VAL A 59 -15.50 20.10 -20.60
N ILE A 60 -15.42 18.77 -20.46
CA ILE A 60 -15.19 18.07 -19.19
C ILE A 60 -13.75 17.55 -19.22
N ASP A 61 -12.87 18.25 -18.52
CA ASP A 61 -11.44 17.94 -18.52
C ASP A 61 -11.06 17.06 -17.33
N ASP A 62 -10.31 15.99 -17.61
CA ASP A 62 -9.87 14.97 -16.66
C ASP A 62 -8.47 15.32 -16.14
N GLN A 63 -8.38 16.43 -15.40
CA GLN A 63 -7.10 16.97 -14.95
C GLN A 63 -6.75 16.60 -13.51
N ASN A 64 -5.90 15.58 -13.37
CA ASN A 64 -5.10 15.34 -12.16
C ASN A 64 -4.03 16.44 -11.89
N GLN A 65 -4.00 17.52 -12.67
CA GLN A 65 -3.02 18.61 -12.52
C GLN A 65 -3.34 19.60 -11.37
N VAL A 66 -4.55 19.55 -10.80
CA VAL A 66 -4.97 20.46 -9.72
C VAL A 66 -4.90 19.76 -8.36
N ARG A 67 -3.91 20.13 -7.54
CA ARG A 67 -3.72 19.54 -6.19
C ARG A 67 -4.94 19.81 -5.28
N HIS A 68 -5.56 18.74 -4.78
CA HIS A 68 -6.60 18.76 -3.76
C HIS A 68 -6.38 17.60 -2.77
N PRO A 69 -6.46 17.77 -1.44
CA PRO A 69 -6.11 16.69 -0.49
C PRO A 69 -6.92 15.39 -0.66
N GLY A 70 -8.17 15.47 -1.14
CA GLY A 70 -8.99 14.32 -1.52
C GLY A 70 -8.93 14.00 -3.02
N ASN A 71 -7.73 14.02 -3.61
CA ASN A 71 -7.37 13.90 -5.04
C ASN A 71 -8.31 13.02 -5.89
N PHE A 72 -9.39 13.57 -6.47
CA PHE A 72 -10.13 12.99 -7.60
C PHE A 72 -10.85 14.12 -8.38
N VAL A 73 -10.06 15.02 -8.96
CA VAL A 73 -10.54 16.29 -9.53
C VAL A 73 -11.05 16.12 -10.96
N PHE A 74 -12.13 16.82 -11.30
CA PHE A 74 -12.60 17.03 -12.66
C PHE A 74 -13.03 18.49 -12.87
N VAL A 75 -12.91 18.99 -14.10
CA VAL A 75 -13.14 20.39 -14.43
C VAL A 75 -14.30 20.53 -15.41
N LEU A 76 -15.30 21.33 -15.05
CA LEU A 76 -16.37 21.75 -15.94
C LEU A 76 -16.03 23.13 -16.50
N GLN A 77 -15.79 23.21 -17.81
CA GLN A 77 -15.46 24.45 -18.50
C GLN A 77 -16.68 24.98 -19.28
N THR A 78 -17.10 26.20 -18.96
CA THR A 78 -18.09 26.97 -19.72
C THR A 78 -17.41 28.20 -20.34
N PRO A 79 -18.02 28.90 -21.33
CA PRO A 79 -17.42 30.08 -21.96
C PRO A 79 -17.00 31.17 -20.97
N ALA A 80 -17.71 31.28 -19.83
CA ALA A 80 -17.51 32.34 -18.84
C ALA A 80 -16.64 31.94 -17.63
N ARG A 81 -16.35 30.65 -17.41
CA ARG A 81 -15.60 30.17 -16.22
C ARG A 81 -15.21 28.69 -16.29
N LYS A 82 -14.11 28.35 -15.58
CA LYS A 82 -13.81 26.97 -15.16
C LYS A 82 -14.34 26.71 -13.75
N LEU A 83 -14.90 25.53 -13.51
CA LEU A 83 -15.40 25.07 -12.21
C LEU A 83 -14.70 23.76 -11.83
N PHE A 84 -14.00 23.79 -10.70
CA PHE A 84 -13.26 22.65 -10.16
C PHE A 84 -14.10 21.90 -9.13
N LEU A 85 -14.28 20.60 -9.35
CA LEU A 85 -14.99 19.65 -8.48
C LEU A 85 -14.05 18.48 -8.16
N SER A 86 -14.14 17.90 -6.96
CA SER A 86 -13.43 16.67 -6.60
C SER A 86 -14.40 15.70 -5.94
N ALA A 87 -14.38 14.44 -6.38
CA ALA A 87 -15.02 13.35 -5.65
C ALA A 87 -14.17 12.94 -4.43
N THR A 88 -14.65 11.97 -3.64
CA THR A 88 -13.85 11.32 -2.58
C THR A 88 -13.18 10.03 -3.05
N THR A 89 -13.67 9.42 -4.14
CA THR A 89 -13.08 8.23 -4.78
C THR A 89 -12.96 8.37 -6.30
N GLU A 90 -12.03 7.64 -6.92
CA GLU A 90 -11.88 7.57 -8.38
C GLU A 90 -13.14 7.02 -9.06
N GLN A 91 -13.80 6.06 -8.42
CA GLN A 91 -15.02 5.44 -8.93
C GLN A 91 -16.18 6.45 -8.97
N GLU A 92 -16.36 7.25 -7.90
CA GLU A 92 -17.31 8.35 -7.90
C GLU A 92 -16.96 9.38 -8.98
N ARG A 93 -15.68 9.77 -9.12
CA ARG A 93 -15.25 10.72 -10.15
C ARG A 93 -15.59 10.23 -11.55
N ARG A 94 -15.23 8.97 -11.87
CA ARG A 94 -15.58 8.34 -13.15
C ARG A 94 -17.09 8.30 -13.37
N ARG A 95 -17.87 7.94 -12.35
CA ARG A 95 -19.34 7.95 -12.42
C ARG A 95 -19.88 9.34 -12.75
N TRP A 96 -19.46 10.37 -12.01
CA TRP A 96 -19.87 11.77 -12.27
C TRP A 96 -19.46 12.24 -13.67
N VAL A 97 -18.23 11.94 -14.11
CA VAL A 97 -17.74 12.31 -15.46
C VAL A 97 -18.49 11.57 -16.57
N THR A 98 -18.79 10.28 -16.40
CA THR A 98 -19.53 9.48 -17.39
C THR A 98 -20.96 9.97 -17.54
N GLU A 99 -21.71 10.13 -16.45
CA GLU A 99 -23.09 10.65 -16.51
C GLU A 99 -23.14 12.07 -17.11
N LEU A 100 -22.18 12.94 -16.74
CA LEU A 100 -22.09 14.26 -17.34
C LEU A 100 -21.78 14.20 -18.85
N ARG A 101 -20.90 13.30 -19.31
CA ARG A 101 -20.61 13.13 -20.75
C ARG A 101 -21.80 12.62 -21.54
N VAL A 102 -22.60 11.70 -20.98
CA VAL A 102 -23.83 11.18 -21.62
C VAL A 102 -24.87 12.27 -21.85
N LEU A 103 -24.91 13.30 -20.98
CA LEU A 103 -25.88 14.39 -21.05
C LEU A 103 -25.42 15.59 -21.91
N LEU A 104 -24.19 15.62 -22.41
CA LEU A 104 -23.69 16.72 -23.24
C LEU A 104 -23.84 16.44 -24.74
N PRO A 105 -24.38 17.38 -25.55
CA PRO A 105 -24.46 17.22 -26.99
C PRO A 105 -23.08 17.20 -27.67
N GLY A 106 -22.63 16.00 -28.05
CA GLY A 106 -21.75 15.75 -29.21
C GLY A 106 -20.32 16.29 -29.19
N SER A 107 -19.38 15.55 -28.58
CA SER A 107 -17.94 15.63 -28.93
C SER A 107 -17.12 14.36 -28.56
N TYR A 108 -17.70 13.16 -28.74
CA TYR A 108 -17.00 11.89 -28.41
C TYR A 108 -17.29 10.72 -29.36
N ASP A 109 -17.71 10.98 -30.62
CA ASP A 109 -18.29 9.94 -31.50
C ASP A 109 -17.62 9.82 -32.89
N ASP A 110 -16.28 9.81 -32.94
CA ASP A 110 -15.50 9.54 -34.18
C ASP A 110 -14.54 8.32 -34.08
N LEU A 111 -14.59 7.56 -32.98
CA LEU A 111 -13.75 6.36 -32.78
C LEU A 111 -14.51 5.10 -32.33
N HIS A 112 -15.83 5.17 -32.15
CA HIS A 112 -16.67 4.03 -31.72
C HIS A 112 -17.80 3.64 -32.68
N ARG A 113 -18.02 4.38 -33.77
CA ARG A 113 -19.09 4.12 -34.76
C ARG A 113 -18.76 3.01 -35.78
N SER A 114 -18.26 1.86 -35.34
CA SER A 114 -18.22 0.64 -36.16
C SER A 114 -18.80 -0.61 -35.46
N THR A 115 -19.33 -0.47 -34.25
CA THR A 115 -19.78 -1.61 -33.42
C THR A 115 -21.30 -1.66 -33.19
N LEU A 116 -22.09 -0.72 -33.75
CA LEU A 116 -23.52 -0.57 -33.43
C LEU A 116 -24.48 -0.63 -34.63
N GLU A 117 -24.01 -0.61 -35.89
CA GLU A 117 -24.90 -0.70 -37.06
C GLU A 117 -25.35 -2.14 -37.42
N SER A 118 -24.88 -3.17 -36.72
CA SER A 118 -25.29 -4.56 -36.97
C SER A 118 -26.65 -4.95 -36.37
N THR A 119 -27.33 -4.04 -35.67
CA THR A 119 -28.64 -4.31 -35.04
C THR A 119 -29.46 -3.05 -34.89
N LEU A 120 -30.32 -2.77 -35.89
CA LEU A 120 -31.77 -2.54 -35.75
C LEU A 120 -32.37 -1.96 -37.04
N ILE A 121 -32.61 -2.82 -38.03
CA ILE A 121 -33.72 -2.61 -38.96
C ILE A 121 -34.96 -3.28 -38.33
N GLY A 122 -36.04 -2.50 -38.11
CA GLY A 122 -37.39 -3.07 -38.09
C GLY A 122 -38.21 -3.03 -36.79
N ARG A 123 -38.96 -1.92 -36.64
CA ARG A 123 -40.42 -1.86 -36.34
C ARG A 123 -41.03 -2.60 -35.13
N ASN A 124 -41.66 -1.77 -34.28
CA ASN A 124 -42.92 -1.89 -33.52
C ASN A 124 -43.37 -3.21 -32.84
N PRO A 125 -43.91 -3.14 -31.59
CA PRO A 125 -44.25 -4.31 -30.80
C PRO A 125 -45.70 -4.79 -30.95
N SER A 126 -45.92 -6.10 -30.96
CA SER A 126 -47.11 -6.71 -30.36
C SER A 126 -46.88 -8.16 -29.92
N SER A 127 -47.46 -8.51 -28.76
CA SER A 127 -47.73 -9.85 -28.20
C SER A 127 -46.59 -10.89 -28.04
N ALA A 128 -46.48 -11.37 -26.79
CA ALA A 128 -46.16 -12.74 -26.37
C ALA A 128 -44.82 -13.38 -26.77
N ALA A 129 -43.90 -13.51 -25.79
CA ALA A 129 -43.42 -14.81 -25.29
C ALA A 129 -42.45 -14.63 -24.10
N LYS A 130 -42.50 -15.54 -23.11
CA LYS A 130 -41.51 -15.66 -22.03
C LYS A 130 -40.35 -16.56 -22.47
N THR A 131 -39.26 -16.01 -23.03
CA THR A 131 -37.92 -16.66 -23.11
C THR A 131 -36.91 -15.75 -23.79
N SER A 132 -35.88 -15.23 -23.08
CA SER A 132 -34.53 -14.89 -23.63
C SER A 132 -33.63 -13.99 -22.73
N ASN A 133 -33.21 -14.45 -21.54
CA ASN A 133 -32.06 -13.81 -20.85
C ASN A 133 -30.72 -14.55 -21.03
N ALA A 134 -30.73 -15.86 -21.31
CA ALA A 134 -29.50 -16.65 -21.46
C ALA A 134 -28.65 -16.24 -22.69
N GLY A 135 -29.28 -15.88 -23.82
CA GLY A 135 -28.58 -15.64 -25.08
C GLY A 135 -27.62 -14.45 -25.06
N ALA A 136 -27.96 -13.37 -24.33
CA ALA A 136 -27.11 -12.19 -24.21
C ALA A 136 -25.88 -12.46 -23.33
N THR A 137 -26.08 -13.16 -22.21
CA THR A 137 -25.01 -13.59 -21.30
C THR A 137 -24.02 -14.52 -22.02
N ILE A 138 -24.51 -15.53 -22.74
CA ILE A 138 -23.68 -16.46 -23.53
C ILE A 138 -22.84 -15.72 -24.58
N GLN A 139 -23.40 -14.76 -25.31
CA GLN A 139 -22.63 -13.98 -26.29
C GLN A 139 -21.57 -13.08 -25.66
N HIS A 140 -21.85 -12.47 -24.50
CA HIS A 140 -20.87 -11.69 -23.75
C HIS A 140 -19.73 -12.58 -23.21
N ASN A 141 -20.09 -13.75 -22.69
CA ASN A 141 -19.17 -14.76 -22.17
C ASN A 141 -18.24 -15.31 -23.27
N LEU A 142 -18.78 -15.65 -24.46
CA LEU A 142 -17.97 -16.04 -25.62
C LEU A 142 -17.02 -14.94 -26.06
N LYS A 143 -17.43 -13.67 -26.01
CA LYS A 143 -16.56 -12.53 -26.34
C LYS A 143 -15.43 -12.36 -25.31
N ARG A 144 -15.69 -12.49 -24.01
CA ARG A 144 -14.65 -12.48 -22.96
C ARG A 144 -13.66 -13.64 -23.12
N SER A 145 -14.15 -14.87 -23.25
CA SER A 145 -13.33 -16.07 -23.44
C SER A 145 -12.43 -15.98 -24.69
N ASN A 146 -12.98 -15.57 -25.84
CA ASN A 146 -12.19 -15.37 -27.06
C ASN A 146 -11.14 -14.25 -26.92
N LYS A 147 -11.44 -13.19 -26.17
CA LYS A 147 -10.49 -12.08 -25.91
C LYS A 147 -9.34 -12.54 -25.01
N ARG A 148 -9.63 -13.34 -23.98
CA ARG A 148 -8.63 -13.99 -23.09
C ARG A 148 -7.70 -14.90 -23.88
N ALA A 149 -8.25 -15.87 -24.62
CA ALA A 149 -7.47 -16.77 -25.48
C ALA A 149 -6.63 -16.01 -26.53
N SER A 150 -7.14 -14.91 -27.11
CA SER A 150 -6.39 -14.08 -28.06
C SER A 150 -5.21 -13.35 -27.41
N LYS A 151 -5.41 -12.76 -26.23
CA LYS A 151 -4.36 -12.06 -25.47
C LYS A 151 -3.27 -12.99 -24.97
N GLU A 152 -3.67 -14.14 -24.43
CA GLU A 152 -2.78 -15.19 -23.97
C GLU A 152 -1.91 -15.70 -25.14
N ARG A 153 -2.52 -16.00 -26.30
CA ARG A 153 -1.79 -16.34 -27.53
C ARG A 153 -0.84 -15.22 -27.99
N ARG A 154 -1.15 -13.94 -27.79
CA ARG A 154 -0.24 -12.81 -28.10
C ARG A 154 0.97 -12.77 -27.14
N LEU A 155 0.76 -12.98 -25.84
CA LEU A 155 1.85 -13.02 -24.85
C LEU A 155 2.73 -14.25 -25.05
N GLU A 156 2.13 -15.42 -25.30
CA GLU A 156 2.84 -16.65 -25.61
C GLU A 156 3.63 -16.53 -26.92
N ARG A 157 3.08 -15.90 -27.97
CA ARG A 157 3.85 -15.54 -29.17
C ARG A 157 5.04 -14.61 -28.88
N LYS A 158 4.94 -13.65 -27.95
CA LYS A 158 6.09 -12.83 -27.52
C LYS A 158 7.15 -13.70 -26.81
N ARG A 159 6.75 -14.63 -25.93
CA ARG A 159 7.67 -15.57 -25.26
C ARG A 159 8.37 -16.50 -26.25
N GLN A 160 7.65 -17.03 -27.24
CA GLN A 160 8.20 -17.89 -28.30
C GLN A 160 9.12 -17.17 -29.31
N GLN A 161 9.22 -15.83 -29.23
CA GLN A 161 10.23 -15.06 -29.98
C GLN A 161 11.58 -15.02 -29.25
N LEU A 162 11.62 -15.14 -27.92
CA LEU A 162 12.86 -15.04 -27.15
C LEU A 162 13.94 -16.06 -27.57
N PRO A 163 13.64 -17.37 -27.79
CA PRO A 163 14.65 -18.33 -28.24
C PRO A 163 15.09 -18.15 -29.70
N LYS A 164 14.47 -17.20 -30.43
CA LYS A 164 14.78 -16.86 -31.83
C LYS A 164 15.59 -15.57 -31.96
N LEU A 165 15.85 -14.88 -30.84
CA LEU A 165 16.73 -13.73 -30.80
C LEU A 165 18.16 -14.17 -31.16
N LYS A 166 18.84 -13.38 -31.99
CA LYS A 166 20.27 -13.58 -32.30
C LYS A 166 21.19 -13.03 -31.21
N GLN A 167 20.70 -12.02 -30.49
CA GLN A 167 21.35 -11.41 -29.33
C GLN A 167 21.01 -12.17 -28.05
N THR A 168 21.92 -12.10 -27.09
CA THR A 168 21.70 -12.48 -25.70
C THR A 168 20.70 -11.56 -25.03
N TYR A 169 20.04 -12.01 -23.95
CA TYR A 169 19.11 -11.15 -23.21
C TYR A 169 19.82 -9.90 -22.65
N THR A 170 21.08 -10.00 -22.26
CA THR A 170 21.90 -8.87 -21.78
C THR A 170 22.03 -7.79 -22.84
N GLU A 171 22.35 -8.17 -24.09
CA GLU A 171 22.43 -7.24 -25.22
C GLU A 171 21.07 -6.60 -25.50
N VAL A 172 19.97 -7.37 -25.55
CA VAL A 172 18.62 -6.82 -25.77
C VAL A 172 18.21 -5.83 -24.67
N TRP A 173 18.55 -6.08 -23.40
CA TRP A 173 18.31 -5.11 -22.32
C TRP A 173 19.12 -3.81 -22.50
N LEU A 174 20.38 -3.91 -22.96
CA LEU A 174 21.27 -2.76 -23.16
C LEU A 174 20.91 -1.93 -24.40
N ASP A 175 20.65 -2.60 -25.52
CA ASP A 175 20.50 -2.00 -26.85
C ASP A 175 19.04 -1.62 -27.17
N GLU A 176 18.07 -2.41 -26.70
CA GLU A 176 16.65 -2.21 -27.01
C GLU A 176 15.84 -1.65 -25.83
N VAL A 177 16.06 -2.09 -24.59
CA VAL A 177 15.22 -1.64 -23.46
C VAL A 177 15.71 -0.30 -22.88
N PHE A 178 16.99 -0.19 -22.53
CA PHE A 178 17.52 1.02 -21.88
C PHE A 178 17.71 2.22 -22.80
N THR A 179 17.46 2.07 -24.11
CA THR A 179 17.40 3.17 -25.07
C THR A 179 16.07 3.92 -25.02
N HIS A 180 15.01 3.34 -24.45
CA HIS A 180 13.76 4.06 -24.18
C HIS A 180 13.86 4.95 -22.93
N PRO A 181 13.20 6.13 -22.92
CA PRO A 181 13.08 6.97 -21.74
C PRO A 181 12.48 6.23 -20.54
N SER A 182 13.03 6.45 -19.34
CA SER A 182 12.45 5.89 -18.11
C SER A 182 11.03 6.41 -17.89
N GLY A 183 10.08 5.49 -17.67
CA GLY A 183 8.66 5.81 -17.61
C GLY A 183 7.93 5.80 -18.96
N SER A 184 8.59 5.38 -20.07
CA SER A 184 7.88 4.93 -21.26
C SER A 184 6.83 3.87 -20.92
N THR A 185 5.73 3.83 -21.68
CA THR A 185 4.69 2.85 -21.44
C THR A 185 5.17 1.44 -21.83
N ARG A 186 4.61 0.43 -21.18
CA ARG A 186 4.88 -0.99 -21.46
C ARG A 186 4.72 -1.38 -22.94
N ASP A 187 3.79 -0.73 -23.65
CA ASP A 187 3.56 -1.01 -25.07
C ASP A 187 4.58 -0.32 -26.00
N ASP A 188 5.32 0.69 -25.53
CA ASP A 188 6.38 1.36 -26.28
C ASP A 188 7.66 0.50 -26.39
N VAL A 189 7.88 -0.41 -25.44
CA VAL A 189 9.07 -1.27 -25.37
C VAL A 189 8.75 -2.69 -25.86
N PRO A 190 9.25 -3.12 -27.03
CA PRO A 190 9.09 -4.48 -27.52
C PRO A 190 9.59 -5.52 -26.51
N LEU A 191 8.90 -6.67 -26.44
CA LEU A 191 9.28 -7.84 -25.64
C LEU A 191 9.50 -7.64 -24.11
N LEU A 192 9.38 -6.44 -23.53
CA LEU A 192 9.64 -6.16 -22.10
C LEU A 192 9.00 -7.18 -21.14
N ASP A 193 7.70 -7.47 -21.32
CA ASP A 193 6.96 -8.51 -20.57
C ASP A 193 7.65 -9.88 -20.61
N ALA A 194 8.12 -10.26 -21.79
CA ALA A 194 8.69 -11.56 -22.06
C ALA A 194 10.11 -11.62 -21.49
N LEU A 195 10.89 -10.54 -21.58
CA LEU A 195 12.22 -10.42 -20.97
C LEU A 195 12.14 -10.49 -19.44
N CYS A 196 11.27 -9.72 -18.80
CA CYS A 196 11.04 -9.80 -17.36
C CYS A 196 10.59 -11.21 -16.93
N PHE A 197 9.65 -11.82 -17.68
CA PHE A 197 9.16 -13.17 -17.37
C PHE A 197 10.20 -14.27 -17.62
N ALA A 198 11.10 -14.09 -18.58
CA ALA A 198 12.21 -15.00 -18.84
C ALA A 198 13.37 -14.81 -17.83
N GLY A 199 13.51 -13.62 -17.27
CA GLY A 199 14.42 -13.25 -16.19
C GLY A 199 15.32 -12.10 -16.57
N ILE A 200 15.48 -11.15 -15.64
CA ILE A 200 16.45 -10.07 -15.81
C ILE A 200 17.85 -10.61 -15.45
N PRO A 201 18.89 -10.42 -16.29
CA PRO A 201 20.26 -10.78 -15.93
C PRO A 201 20.65 -10.15 -14.58
N LYS A 202 21.31 -10.92 -13.70
CA LYS A 202 21.55 -10.53 -12.31
C LYS A 202 22.35 -9.23 -12.18
N GLU A 203 23.22 -8.96 -13.15
CA GLU A 203 24.05 -7.75 -13.29
C GLU A 203 23.22 -6.52 -13.68
N LEU A 204 22.09 -6.72 -14.35
CA LEU A 204 21.24 -5.66 -14.88
C LEU A 204 20.06 -5.30 -13.96
N ARG A 205 19.72 -6.14 -12.96
CA ARG A 205 18.57 -5.93 -12.06
C ARG A 205 18.49 -4.53 -11.47
N GLY A 206 19.59 -3.99 -10.96
CA GLY A 206 19.61 -2.65 -10.38
C GLY A 206 19.18 -1.57 -11.36
N ARG A 207 19.72 -1.60 -12.58
CA ARG A 207 19.35 -0.66 -13.64
C ARG A 207 17.94 -0.92 -14.17
N ALA A 208 17.56 -2.18 -14.34
CA ALA A 208 16.26 -2.60 -14.87
C ALA A 208 15.11 -2.22 -13.93
N TRP A 209 15.18 -2.63 -12.66
CA TRP A 209 14.14 -2.32 -11.68
C TRP A 209 14.01 -0.81 -11.44
N ALA A 210 15.14 -0.07 -11.35
CA ALA A 210 15.11 1.38 -11.22
C ALA A 210 14.52 2.09 -12.46
N TRP A 211 14.75 1.55 -13.67
CA TRP A 211 14.14 2.05 -14.90
C TRP A 211 12.63 1.77 -14.96
N ILE A 212 12.19 0.56 -14.58
CA ILE A 212 10.79 0.13 -14.61
C ILE A 212 9.95 0.85 -13.54
N LEU A 213 10.43 0.90 -12.29
CA LEU A 213 9.76 1.61 -11.19
C LEU A 213 9.73 3.13 -11.44
N GLY A 214 10.71 3.64 -12.20
CA GLY A 214 10.81 5.04 -12.59
C GLY A 214 10.98 5.98 -11.39
N ASN A 215 10.47 7.21 -11.53
CA ASN A 215 10.55 8.24 -10.50
C ASN A 215 9.36 9.21 -10.56
N THR A 216 8.14 8.67 -10.52
CA THR A 216 6.88 9.45 -10.59
C THR A 216 6.75 10.49 -9.47
N LEU A 217 7.34 10.21 -8.31
CA LEU A 217 7.38 11.10 -7.14
C LEU A 217 8.52 12.12 -7.16
N GLN A 218 9.35 12.15 -8.21
CA GLN A 218 10.45 13.10 -8.41
C GLN A 218 11.46 13.13 -7.25
N VAL A 219 11.73 11.98 -6.64
CA VAL A 219 12.74 11.80 -5.59
C VAL A 219 14.11 12.12 -6.18
N ASN A 220 14.83 13.08 -5.57
CA ASN A 220 16.15 13.51 -6.00
C ASN A 220 17.19 13.27 -4.89
N GLU A 221 18.46 13.40 -5.25
CA GLU A 221 19.58 13.08 -4.36
C GLU A 221 19.67 14.04 -3.16
N ASP A 222 19.28 15.31 -3.35
CA ASP A 222 19.24 16.31 -2.28
C ASP A 222 18.19 15.97 -1.22
N LEU A 223 17.00 15.50 -1.63
CA LEU A 223 15.98 15.00 -0.72
C LEU A 223 16.49 13.80 0.09
N PHE A 224 17.18 12.86 -0.55
CA PHE A 224 17.80 11.73 0.14
C PHE A 224 18.86 12.19 1.15
N LYS A 225 19.76 13.11 0.76
CA LYS A 225 20.75 13.71 1.66
C LYS A 225 20.11 14.42 2.87
N ILE A 226 19.03 15.17 2.65
CA ILE A 226 18.26 15.83 3.72
C ILE A 226 17.64 14.80 4.66
N CYS A 227 17.02 13.74 4.13
CA CYS A 227 16.43 12.68 4.93
C CYS A 227 17.48 11.91 5.75
N LYS A 228 18.62 11.55 5.14
CA LYS A 228 19.77 10.94 5.82
C LYS A 228 20.30 11.82 6.95
N ALA A 229 20.54 13.10 6.69
CA ALA A 229 21.05 14.04 7.70
C ALA A 229 20.08 14.20 8.88
N ARG A 230 18.76 14.17 8.63
CA ARG A 230 17.74 14.17 9.69
C ARG A 230 17.78 12.90 10.53
N ALA A 231 17.90 11.72 9.90
CA ALA A 231 17.97 10.47 10.64
C ALA A 231 19.22 10.40 11.53
N GLN A 232 20.37 10.85 11.01
CA GLN A 232 21.61 10.97 11.79
C GLN A 232 21.46 11.92 12.98
N ALA A 233 20.78 13.05 12.83
CA ALA A 233 20.50 13.98 13.93
C ALA A 233 19.59 13.34 14.99
N VAL A 234 18.54 12.63 14.58
CA VAL A 234 17.63 11.89 15.48
C VAL A 234 18.40 10.81 16.26
N LEU A 235 19.24 10.00 15.59
CA LEU A 235 20.10 9.01 16.24
C LEU A 235 21.06 9.62 17.28
N MET A 236 21.67 10.77 16.95
CA MET A 236 22.56 11.49 17.86
C MET A 236 21.81 11.98 19.11
N GLU A 237 20.63 12.58 18.93
CA GLU A 237 19.77 13.02 20.05
C GLU A 237 19.34 11.84 20.94
N MET A 238 18.98 10.70 20.34
CA MET A 238 18.63 9.45 21.05
C MET A 238 19.82 8.82 21.78
N SER A 239 21.06 9.07 21.37
CA SER A 239 22.25 8.67 22.13
C SER A 239 22.42 9.57 23.34
N LEU A 240 22.42 10.89 23.13
CA LEU A 240 22.57 11.88 24.20
C LEU A 240 21.49 11.73 25.29
N LYS A 241 20.25 11.43 24.92
CA LYS A 241 19.16 11.13 25.87
C LYS A 241 19.46 9.89 26.73
N ARG A 242 19.95 8.79 26.12
CA ARG A 242 20.35 7.59 26.88
C ARG A 242 21.52 7.87 27.80
N ASP A 243 22.51 8.62 27.34
CA ASP A 243 23.69 8.97 28.15
C ASP A 243 23.29 9.83 29.37
N VAL A 244 22.34 10.76 29.18
CA VAL A 244 21.72 11.53 30.28
C VAL A 244 20.95 10.62 31.24
N ASP A 245 20.05 9.77 30.74
CA ASP A 245 19.26 8.86 31.59
C ASP A 245 20.16 7.92 32.41
N HIS A 246 21.23 7.37 31.81
CA HIS A 246 22.22 6.57 32.53
C HIS A 246 22.96 7.39 33.59
N SER A 247 23.38 8.63 33.30
CA SER A 247 24.06 9.51 34.27
C SER A 247 23.18 9.93 35.45
N VAL A 248 21.86 9.98 35.27
CA VAL A 248 20.90 10.29 36.33
C VAL A 248 20.66 9.09 37.25
N VAL A 249 20.70 7.86 36.71
CA VAL A 249 20.56 6.63 37.50
C VAL A 249 21.83 6.33 38.33
N GLU A 250 23.00 6.79 37.91
CA GLU A 250 24.27 6.61 38.64
C GLU A 250 24.54 7.69 39.71
N THR A 251 23.58 8.54 40.09
CA THR A 251 23.76 9.46 41.23
C THR A 251 23.54 8.74 42.57
N PRO A 252 24.55 8.63 43.46
CA PRO A 252 24.36 8.05 44.78
C PRO A 252 23.55 8.99 45.68
N SER A 253 22.63 8.43 46.46
CA SER A 253 21.80 9.17 47.41
C SER A 253 22.64 9.76 48.55
N VAL A 254 22.98 11.05 48.46
CA VAL A 254 23.57 11.79 49.57
C VAL A 254 22.46 12.29 50.49
N SER A 255 22.20 11.56 51.57
CA SER A 255 21.37 12.01 52.68
C SER A 255 22.03 13.18 53.41
N SER A 256 21.28 14.25 53.69
CA SER A 256 21.78 15.43 54.40
C SER A 256 21.72 15.26 55.93
N GLU A 257 22.84 15.46 56.62
CA GLU A 257 22.85 15.91 58.02
C GLU A 257 23.92 16.98 58.23
N SER A 258 23.65 17.91 59.15
CA SER A 258 24.37 19.20 59.24
C SER A 258 25.17 19.33 60.55
N ALA A 259 26.48 19.46 60.39
CA ALA A 259 27.43 20.24 61.21
C ALA A 259 27.40 20.19 62.76
N SER A 260 28.55 19.78 63.36
CA SER A 260 29.23 20.59 64.40
C SER A 260 30.68 20.17 64.72
N ALA A 261 31.52 21.19 64.97
CA ALA A 261 32.72 21.23 65.85
C ALA A 261 34.09 20.56 65.47
N MET A 262 34.99 21.41 64.96
CA MET A 262 36.32 21.79 65.54
C MET A 262 37.55 20.84 65.62
N LEU A 263 38.66 21.35 65.03
CA LEU A 263 40.11 21.27 65.39
C LEU A 263 41.00 20.05 65.01
N GLU A 264 41.90 20.30 64.03
CA GLU A 264 43.35 19.94 63.82
C GLU A 264 44.11 18.84 64.61
N PRO A 265 45.33 18.37 64.16
CA PRO A 265 46.06 18.51 62.88
C PRO A 265 46.61 17.12 62.34
N PRO A 266 47.42 17.04 61.24
CA PRO A 266 47.60 15.78 60.48
C PRO A 266 48.91 14.98 60.72
N SER A 267 48.90 13.68 60.38
CA SER A 267 50.13 12.88 60.17
C SER A 267 50.00 11.75 59.12
N ARG A 268 50.89 11.80 58.12
CA ARG A 268 51.64 10.71 57.40
C ARG A 268 51.17 9.25 57.65
N SER A 269 51.03 8.32 56.68
CA SER A 269 51.88 7.94 55.53
C SER A 269 51.54 6.49 55.08
N VAL A 270 52.14 6.01 53.97
CA VAL A 270 52.34 4.58 53.51
C VAL A 270 51.08 3.68 53.38
N SER A 271 50.62 3.35 52.17
CA SER A 271 51.13 2.31 51.23
C SER A 271 51.13 0.87 51.77
N ASN A 272 50.36 -0.06 51.16
CA ASN A 272 50.97 -1.10 50.31
C ASN A 272 49.99 -2.08 49.62
N VAL A 273 50.33 -2.38 48.36
CA VAL A 273 50.17 -3.58 47.51
C VAL A 273 49.28 -4.79 47.91
N SER A 274 48.63 -5.32 46.85
CA SER A 274 48.48 -6.76 46.50
C SER A 274 47.48 -7.65 47.25
N SER A 275 46.92 -8.74 46.69
CA SER A 275 46.83 -9.21 45.28
C SER A 275 45.87 -10.43 45.16
N ALA A 276 45.20 -10.55 44.00
CA ALA A 276 44.91 -11.79 43.24
C ALA A 276 44.06 -12.97 43.81
N SER A 277 43.59 -13.78 42.84
CA SER A 277 42.86 -15.08 42.90
C SER A 277 41.48 -15.08 43.57
N SER A 278 40.38 -15.47 42.91
CA SER A 278 40.07 -16.66 42.09
C SER A 278 39.94 -17.97 42.89
N ALA A 279 38.70 -18.40 43.11
CA ALA A 279 38.28 -19.79 42.90
C ALA A 279 36.73 -19.87 42.81
N SER A 280 36.26 -20.72 41.91
CA SER A 280 34.88 -21.17 41.79
C SER A 280 34.60 -22.37 42.68
N GLU A 281 33.39 -22.54 43.21
CA GLU A 281 32.75 -23.87 43.31
C GLU A 281 31.22 -23.78 43.43
N SER A 282 30.55 -24.91 43.24
CA SER A 282 29.11 -25.09 42.96
C SER A 282 28.33 -25.65 44.18
N ILE A 283 27.08 -26.14 43.95
CA ILE A 283 26.20 -26.95 44.86
C ILE A 283 25.32 -26.11 45.82
N VAL A 284 24.00 -26.33 46.04
CA VAL A 284 22.94 -27.19 45.44
C VAL A 284 21.53 -26.58 45.70
N GLU A 285 20.50 -27.23 45.12
CA GLU A 285 19.03 -27.08 45.19
C GLU A 285 18.33 -26.61 46.48
N ASP A 286 17.14 -26.02 46.25
CA ASP A 286 15.81 -26.15 46.91
C ASP A 286 15.17 -24.77 47.23
N SER A 287 13.87 -24.51 47.20
CA SER A 287 12.66 -25.13 46.63
C SER A 287 11.47 -24.20 46.98
N GLU A 288 10.36 -24.34 46.25
CA GLU A 288 8.98 -23.93 46.58
C GLU A 288 8.57 -22.44 46.75
N ALA A 289 7.34 -22.19 46.28
CA ALA A 289 6.56 -20.95 46.43
C ALA A 289 5.54 -21.09 47.58
N PRO A 290 4.79 -20.03 47.89
CA PRO A 290 3.38 -20.27 48.22
C PRO A 290 2.38 -19.31 47.57
N THR A 291 1.14 -19.77 47.44
CA THR A 291 -0.01 -19.10 46.82
C THR A 291 -0.99 -18.55 47.87
N LEU A 292 -1.69 -17.48 47.49
CA LEU A 292 -3.06 -17.09 47.90
C LEU A 292 -3.44 -16.94 49.39
N THR A 293 -4.06 -15.79 49.72
CA THR A 293 -5.43 -15.73 50.28
C THR A 293 -6.08 -14.37 50.01
N GLU A 294 -7.40 -14.37 49.85
CA GLU A 294 -8.24 -13.19 49.63
C GLU A 294 -8.58 -12.45 50.94
N TYR A 295 -8.97 -11.18 50.85
CA TYR A 295 -10.17 -10.64 51.53
C TYR A 295 -10.56 -9.30 50.88
N GLY A 296 -11.85 -9.07 50.63
CA GLY A 296 -12.36 -7.82 50.05
C GLY A 296 -13.51 -7.21 50.85
N ARG A 297 -13.75 -5.89 50.64
CA ARG A 297 -15.09 -5.27 50.69
C ARG A 297 -15.12 -3.79 50.23
N ASP A 298 -15.97 -3.55 49.25
CA ASP A 298 -16.90 -2.43 49.04
C ASP A 298 -16.69 -1.06 49.73
N SER A 299 -16.78 0.02 48.93
CA SER A 299 -17.94 0.95 48.99
C SER A 299 -17.96 1.99 47.87
N SER A 300 -19.15 2.23 47.29
CA SER A 300 -19.42 3.18 46.19
C SER A 300 -19.66 4.62 46.68
N THR A 301 -19.50 5.64 45.82
CA THR A 301 -20.33 6.88 45.81
C THR A 301 -20.23 7.59 44.44
N THR A 302 -21.34 8.20 44.01
CA THR A 302 -21.59 8.82 42.68
C THR A 302 -21.76 10.35 42.81
N MET A 303 -21.93 11.07 41.67
CA MET A 303 -22.42 12.47 41.53
C MET A 303 -21.33 13.58 41.57
N LEU A 304 -21.40 14.73 40.87
CA LEU A 304 -22.37 15.29 39.88
C LEU A 304 -21.71 16.43 39.03
N ILE A 305 -22.40 16.87 37.95
CA ILE A 305 -22.04 18.01 37.06
C ILE A 305 -22.65 19.33 37.57
N PRO A 306 -22.09 20.50 37.21
CA PRO A 306 -22.95 21.60 36.73
C PRO A 306 -22.42 22.34 35.48
N GLU A 307 -23.32 22.61 34.52
CA GLU A 307 -23.16 23.65 33.48
C GLU A 307 -23.60 25.04 34.00
N ILE A 308 -23.21 26.13 33.32
CA ILE A 308 -24.08 27.26 32.94
C ILE A 308 -23.41 28.18 31.88
N SER A 309 -24.23 28.89 31.10
CA SER A 309 -23.95 29.70 29.91
C SER A 309 -23.61 31.20 30.24
N ASP A 310 -23.47 32.20 29.35
CA ASP A 310 -23.79 32.38 27.92
C ASP A 310 -23.09 33.64 27.28
N ARG A 311 -23.13 33.75 25.94
CA ARG A 311 -23.24 34.99 25.08
C ARG A 311 -22.09 36.01 24.77
N LYS A 312 -21.95 36.19 23.43
CA LYS A 312 -21.89 37.47 22.62
C LYS A 312 -20.57 38.10 22.13
N ARG A 313 -20.09 37.59 20.98
CA ARG A 313 -19.86 38.30 19.67
C ARG A 313 -19.55 39.82 19.63
N ALA A 314 -18.34 40.17 19.18
CA ALA A 314 -17.99 41.43 18.51
C ALA A 314 -17.08 41.22 17.26
N ARG A 315 -16.71 42.29 16.53
CA ARG A 315 -16.22 42.24 15.12
C ARG A 315 -14.70 42.39 14.95
N ARG A 316 -14.21 41.83 13.83
CA ARG A 316 -12.92 42.07 13.12
C ARG A 316 -12.23 43.42 13.37
N SER A 317 -10.91 43.36 13.57
CA SER A 317 -9.94 44.27 12.97
C SER A 317 -8.82 43.44 12.30
N SER A 318 -7.91 44.10 11.56
CA SER A 318 -6.93 43.47 10.67
C SER A 318 -5.50 43.84 11.05
N ALA A 319 -4.56 42.99 10.62
CA ALA A 319 -3.11 43.20 10.45
C ALA A 319 -2.15 42.76 11.57
N VAL A 320 -0.96 42.39 11.10
CA VAL A 320 0.28 41.96 11.80
C VAL A 320 0.25 40.55 12.43
N LEU A 321 0.89 39.61 11.73
CA LEU A 321 1.39 38.35 12.30
C LEU A 321 2.77 38.60 12.93
N PRO A 322 3.03 38.19 14.19
CA PRO A 322 4.38 38.13 14.73
C PRO A 322 5.15 36.95 14.13
N VAL A 323 6.42 37.17 13.79
CA VAL A 323 7.32 36.15 13.21
C VAL A 323 7.93 35.27 14.32
N GLN A 324 7.07 34.59 15.09
CA GLN A 324 7.50 33.87 16.31
C GLN A 324 7.17 32.36 16.33
N ASN A 325 6.31 31.85 15.44
CA ASN A 325 5.83 30.45 15.53
C ASN A 325 6.54 29.45 14.60
N MET A 326 7.43 29.89 13.71
CA MET A 326 8.14 29.00 12.75
C MET A 326 9.05 27.96 13.46
N LEU A 327 9.60 28.30 14.63
CA LEU A 327 10.46 27.40 15.41
C LEU A 327 9.65 26.39 16.24
N GLN A 328 8.48 26.76 16.75
CA GLN A 328 7.63 25.83 17.52
C GLN A 328 6.98 24.76 16.62
N ASP A 329 6.58 25.11 15.39
CA ASP A 329 6.14 24.11 14.41
C ASP A 329 7.27 23.13 14.05
N ALA A 330 8.52 23.62 13.95
CA ALA A 330 9.69 22.77 13.70
C ALA A 330 10.03 21.87 14.89
N VAL A 331 9.95 22.37 16.13
CA VAL A 331 10.20 21.60 17.36
C VAL A 331 9.11 20.55 17.58
N GLY A 332 7.82 20.86 17.40
CA GLY A 332 6.74 19.87 17.54
C GLY A 332 6.81 18.76 16.47
N ILE A 333 7.26 19.09 15.25
CA ILE A 333 7.57 18.08 14.23
C ILE A 333 8.81 17.27 14.64
N ALA A 334 9.86 17.88 15.19
CA ALA A 334 11.06 17.18 15.67
C ALA A 334 10.74 16.22 16.84
N GLU A 335 9.96 16.64 17.84
CA GLU A 335 9.55 15.79 18.96
C GLU A 335 8.71 14.60 18.51
N MET A 336 7.77 14.79 17.58
CA MET A 336 7.05 13.66 16.94
C MET A 336 8.00 12.76 16.15
N LEU A 337 8.93 13.32 15.38
CA LEU A 337 9.93 12.57 14.61
C LEU A 337 10.87 11.77 15.52
N VAL A 338 11.22 12.28 16.70
CA VAL A 338 12.05 11.57 17.68
C VAL A 338 11.24 10.47 18.35
N ALA A 339 10.00 10.70 18.79
CA ALA A 339 9.18 9.65 19.41
C ALA A 339 8.78 8.52 18.43
N HIS A 340 8.51 8.84 17.16
CA HIS A 340 8.23 7.83 16.12
C HIS A 340 9.52 7.21 15.57
N GLY A 341 10.61 8.00 15.51
CA GLY A 341 11.96 7.55 15.16
C GLY A 341 12.49 6.54 16.17
N GLU A 342 12.33 6.78 17.47
CA GLU A 342 12.73 5.85 18.53
C GLU A 342 12.07 4.48 18.39
N ARG A 343 10.77 4.42 18.07
CA ARG A 343 10.07 3.15 17.81
C ARG A 343 10.54 2.52 16.50
N SER A 344 10.63 3.33 15.44
CA SER A 344 10.99 2.86 14.09
C SER A 344 12.41 2.32 14.03
N ILE A 345 13.39 3.03 14.58
CA ILE A 345 14.81 2.65 14.64
C ILE A 345 15.02 1.42 15.52
N LYS A 346 14.29 1.30 16.65
CA LYS A 346 14.29 0.06 17.46
C LYS A 346 13.82 -1.14 16.62
N LEU A 347 12.76 -0.98 15.81
CA LEU A 347 12.27 -2.05 14.93
C LEU A 347 13.24 -2.35 13.75
N VAL A 348 13.90 -1.33 13.18
CA VAL A 348 14.99 -1.55 12.20
C VAL A 348 16.10 -2.41 12.82
N ASN A 349 16.55 -2.08 14.04
CA ASN A 349 17.60 -2.83 14.74
C ASN A 349 17.19 -4.27 15.13
N VAL A 350 15.89 -4.53 15.29
CA VAL A 350 15.34 -5.90 15.49
C VAL A 350 15.31 -6.68 14.15
N ASP A 351 15.02 -6.01 13.04
CA ASP A 351 14.86 -6.66 11.74
C ASP A 351 16.16 -6.85 10.97
N MET A 352 17.12 -5.93 11.08
CA MET A 352 18.37 -5.99 10.30
C MET A 352 19.18 -7.28 10.54
N PRO A 353 19.41 -7.76 11.78
CA PRO A 353 20.18 -8.99 12.03
C PRO A 353 19.57 -10.26 11.41
N ARG A 354 18.24 -10.29 11.19
CA ARG A 354 17.51 -11.41 10.60
C ARG A 354 17.24 -11.25 9.09
N THR A 355 17.39 -10.05 8.55
CA THR A 355 17.17 -9.74 7.14
C THR A 355 18.34 -10.26 6.30
N PHE A 356 18.16 -11.41 5.66
CA PHE A 356 19.22 -12.14 4.96
C PHE A 356 20.46 -12.42 5.82
N GLY A 357 20.30 -12.61 7.14
CA GLY A 357 21.38 -12.71 8.13
C GLY A 357 22.38 -13.87 7.97
N HIS A 358 22.25 -14.73 6.96
CA HIS A 358 23.27 -15.72 6.57
C HIS A 358 24.06 -15.31 5.31
N HIS A 359 23.69 -14.22 4.65
CA HIS A 359 24.36 -13.73 3.45
C HIS A 359 25.54 -12.83 3.84
N PRO A 360 26.74 -12.98 3.23
CA PRO A 360 27.93 -12.21 3.61
C PRO A 360 27.74 -10.68 3.51
N LEU A 361 27.00 -10.21 2.50
CA LEU A 361 26.71 -8.78 2.30
C LEU A 361 25.80 -8.17 3.39
N PHE A 362 25.12 -9.00 4.19
CA PHE A 362 24.14 -8.60 5.21
C PHE A 362 24.54 -9.06 6.63
N GLN A 363 25.84 -9.30 6.86
CA GLN A 363 26.37 -9.45 8.21
C GLN A 363 26.46 -8.09 8.93
N PRO A 364 26.51 -8.04 10.28
CA PRO A 364 26.80 -6.81 11.01
C PRO A 364 28.10 -6.15 10.51
N GLY A 365 28.05 -4.85 10.19
CA GLY A 365 29.18 -4.11 9.61
C GLY A 365 29.51 -4.44 8.14
N ALA A 366 28.69 -5.23 7.45
CA ALA A 366 28.81 -5.44 6.01
C ALA A 366 28.10 -4.33 5.22
N GLU A 367 28.60 -4.04 4.03
CA GLU A 367 28.17 -2.91 3.21
C GLU A 367 26.66 -2.92 2.89
N GLY A 368 26.05 -4.09 2.66
CA GLY A 368 24.61 -4.19 2.40
C GLY A 368 23.77 -3.89 3.63
N THR A 369 24.24 -4.26 4.82
CA THR A 369 23.63 -3.88 6.11
C THR A 369 23.66 -2.37 6.26
N GLU A 370 24.82 -1.74 6.06
CA GLU A 370 24.98 -0.28 6.18
C GLU A 370 24.11 0.49 5.18
N ARG A 371 24.16 0.12 3.88
CA ARG A 371 23.31 0.74 2.84
C ARG A 371 21.82 0.57 3.15
N THR A 372 21.41 -0.61 3.63
CA THR A 372 20.00 -0.87 3.94
C THR A 372 19.52 -0.07 5.14
N THR A 373 20.31 -0.01 6.22
CA THR A 373 20.02 0.80 7.40
C THR A 373 19.87 2.27 7.03
N GLU A 374 20.83 2.82 6.26
CA GLU A 374 20.79 4.19 5.74
C GLU A 374 19.53 4.48 4.90
N VAL A 375 19.14 3.54 4.02
CA VAL A 375 17.93 3.66 3.19
C VAL A 375 16.66 3.65 4.01
N LEU A 376 16.55 2.77 5.01
CA LEU A 376 15.40 2.69 5.91
C LEU A 376 15.29 3.93 6.79
N GLU A 377 16.40 4.38 7.36
CA GLU A 377 16.49 5.59 8.18
C GLU A 377 16.07 6.84 7.39
N ALA A 378 16.59 7.01 6.17
CA ALA A 378 16.14 8.08 5.29
C ALA A 378 14.65 7.94 4.92
N TYR A 379 14.15 6.72 4.74
CA TYR A 379 12.74 6.48 4.43
C TYR A 379 11.81 6.85 5.60
N ILE A 380 12.18 6.53 6.84
CA ILE A 380 11.44 6.95 8.06
C ILE A 380 11.34 8.49 8.10
N CYS A 381 12.44 9.21 7.80
CA CYS A 381 12.41 10.68 7.74
C CYS A 381 11.67 11.25 6.52
N TYR A 382 11.47 10.46 5.47
CA TYR A 382 10.69 10.84 4.28
C TYR A 382 9.18 10.60 4.47
N ARG A 383 8.79 9.51 5.15
CA ARG A 383 7.41 9.14 5.48
C ARG A 383 7.22 8.94 6.99
N PRO A 384 7.34 10.01 7.80
CA PRO A 384 7.21 9.92 9.25
C PRO A 384 5.78 9.61 9.72
N ASP A 385 4.80 9.77 8.83
CA ASP A 385 3.42 9.33 9.01
C ASP A 385 3.25 7.80 8.94
N LEU A 386 4.21 7.10 8.33
CA LEU A 386 4.27 5.63 8.24
C LEU A 386 5.31 5.05 9.22
N GLY A 387 6.46 5.72 9.35
CA GLY A 387 7.60 5.24 10.13
C GLY A 387 8.23 3.98 9.53
N TYR A 388 8.69 3.09 10.40
CA TYR A 388 9.10 1.73 10.01
C TYR A 388 8.07 0.70 10.46
N VAL A 389 7.74 -0.22 9.56
CA VAL A 389 6.89 -1.38 9.82
C VAL A 389 7.68 -2.65 9.53
N GLN A 390 7.47 -3.66 10.38
CA GLN A 390 8.23 -4.89 10.37
C GLN A 390 8.18 -5.58 8.99
N GLY A 391 9.34 -5.98 8.49
CA GLY A 391 9.50 -6.53 7.14
C GLY A 391 9.90 -5.54 6.05
N MET A 392 9.79 -4.23 6.25
CA MET A 392 10.30 -3.24 5.27
C MET A 392 11.79 -3.40 4.97
N SER A 393 12.58 -3.88 5.94
CA SER A 393 14.00 -4.20 5.76
C SER A 393 14.27 -5.17 4.63
N TYR A 394 13.40 -6.17 4.42
CA TYR A 394 13.57 -7.17 3.36
C TYR A 394 13.41 -6.53 1.98
N LEU A 395 12.48 -5.57 1.83
CA LEU A 395 12.32 -4.81 0.58
C LEU A 395 13.53 -3.91 0.32
N ALA A 396 13.98 -3.16 1.34
CA ALA A 396 15.12 -2.26 1.24
C ALA A 396 16.43 -3.02 0.95
N ALA A 397 16.67 -4.13 1.63
CA ALA A 397 17.82 -5.01 1.41
C ALA A 397 17.80 -5.63 0.00
N THR A 398 16.63 -6.07 -0.47
CA THR A 398 16.47 -6.62 -1.84
C THR A 398 16.85 -5.60 -2.92
N LEU A 399 16.58 -4.31 -2.69
CA LEU A 399 17.05 -3.23 -3.56
C LEU A 399 18.56 -2.98 -3.39
N CYS A 400 19.07 -2.95 -2.16
CA CYS A 400 20.49 -2.71 -1.86
C CYS A 400 21.44 -3.84 -2.34
N PHE A 401 20.94 -5.06 -2.57
CA PHE A 401 21.68 -6.11 -3.30
C PHE A 401 22.15 -5.67 -4.70
N HIS A 402 21.39 -4.78 -5.34
CA HIS A 402 21.54 -4.45 -6.76
C HIS A 402 21.78 -2.97 -7.04
N MET A 403 21.71 -2.10 -6.02
CA MET A 403 21.71 -0.64 -6.16
C MET A 403 22.59 0.02 -5.08
N ASP A 404 23.07 1.22 -5.39
CA ASP A 404 23.55 2.18 -4.39
C ASP A 404 22.39 2.69 -3.51
N SER A 405 22.70 3.28 -2.36
CA SER A 405 21.68 3.74 -1.40
C SER A 405 20.70 4.76 -1.96
N PHE A 406 21.13 5.71 -2.80
CA PHE A 406 20.21 6.71 -3.35
C PHE A 406 19.25 6.07 -4.36
N THR A 407 19.77 5.23 -5.26
CA THR A 407 18.94 4.50 -6.22
C THR A 407 18.00 3.52 -5.51
N ALA A 408 18.47 2.82 -4.47
CA ALA A 408 17.65 1.95 -3.62
C ALA A 408 16.55 2.72 -2.87
N PHE A 409 16.86 3.87 -2.27
CA PHE A 409 15.88 4.73 -1.60
C PHE A 409 14.79 5.21 -2.56
N LYS A 410 15.17 5.71 -3.74
CA LYS A 410 14.24 6.12 -4.80
C LYS A 410 13.35 4.95 -5.27
N ALA A 411 13.93 3.77 -5.47
CA ALA A 411 13.20 2.57 -5.84
C ALA A 411 12.26 2.11 -4.72
N LEU A 412 12.66 2.18 -3.45
CA LEU A 412 11.83 1.87 -2.29
C LEU A 412 10.64 2.82 -2.19
N VAL A 413 10.84 4.12 -2.40
CA VAL A 413 9.75 5.11 -2.44
C VAL A 413 8.74 4.82 -3.56
N ALA A 414 9.19 4.45 -4.76
CA ALA A 414 8.31 4.04 -5.84
C ALA A 414 7.56 2.72 -5.51
N LEU A 415 8.27 1.72 -5.00
CA LEU A 415 7.74 0.40 -4.65
C LEU A 415 6.68 0.47 -3.55
N MET A 416 6.97 1.20 -2.46
CA MET A 416 6.05 1.46 -1.35
C MET A 416 4.84 2.34 -1.73
N SER A 417 4.83 2.88 -2.95
CA SER A 417 3.68 3.62 -3.53
C SER A 417 2.81 2.74 -4.45
N SER A 418 3.15 1.46 -4.64
CA SER A 418 2.27 0.48 -5.28
C SER A 418 1.06 0.17 -4.38
N SER A 419 -0.11 -0.14 -4.95
CA SER A 419 -1.36 -0.19 -4.18
C SER A 419 -1.29 -1.19 -3.01
N LEU A 420 -0.79 -2.40 -3.26
CA LEU A 420 -0.69 -3.46 -2.25
C LEU A 420 0.17 -3.03 -1.08
N LEU A 421 1.40 -2.57 -1.35
CA LEU A 421 2.36 -2.22 -0.30
C LEU A 421 1.94 -0.94 0.43
N PHE A 422 1.41 0.05 -0.29
CA PHE A 422 0.90 1.28 0.30
C PHE A 422 -0.22 1.02 1.30
N ASP A 423 -1.13 0.10 0.99
CA ASP A 423 -2.25 -0.25 1.87
C ASP A 423 -1.81 -1.19 3.01
N MET A 424 -1.05 -2.25 2.70
CA MET A 424 -0.58 -3.24 3.68
C MET A 424 0.31 -2.61 4.76
N PHE A 425 1.27 -1.78 4.40
CA PHE A 425 2.16 -1.15 5.39
C PHE A 425 1.48 -0.06 6.22
N ARG A 426 0.32 0.46 5.80
CA ARG A 426 -0.49 1.36 6.64
C ARG A 426 -1.26 0.62 7.74
N LEU A 427 -1.27 -0.73 7.71
CA LEU A 427 -1.96 -1.59 8.67
C LEU A 427 -3.44 -1.23 8.85
N GLU A 428 -4.08 -0.72 7.79
CA GLU A 428 -5.51 -0.38 7.79
C GLU A 428 -6.32 -1.67 7.56
N ALA A 429 -6.84 -2.23 8.66
CA ALA A 429 -7.52 -3.53 8.67
C ALA A 429 -8.52 -3.73 7.51
N THR A 430 -9.39 -2.75 7.26
CA THR A 430 -10.37 -2.81 6.16
C THR A 430 -9.75 -3.02 4.78
N ARG A 431 -8.59 -2.41 4.50
CA ARG A 431 -7.89 -2.59 3.22
C ARG A 431 -7.17 -3.93 3.18
N THR A 432 -6.49 -4.30 4.27
CA THR A 432 -5.84 -5.60 4.41
C THR A 432 -6.83 -6.72 4.16
N PHE A 433 -7.99 -6.69 4.81
CA PHE A 433 -9.06 -7.67 4.59
C PHE A 433 -9.58 -7.66 3.15
N HIS A 434 -9.79 -6.50 2.51
CA HIS A 434 -10.17 -6.47 1.09
C HIS A 434 -9.19 -7.22 0.17
N TYR A 435 -7.87 -7.08 0.38
CA TYR A 435 -6.89 -7.85 -0.38
C TYR A 435 -6.92 -9.36 -0.05
N ILE A 436 -7.21 -9.74 1.20
CA ILE A 436 -7.36 -11.15 1.61
C ILE A 436 -8.68 -11.76 1.08
N ASP A 437 -9.77 -11.01 1.05
CA ASP A 437 -11.05 -11.44 0.48
C ASP A 437 -10.92 -11.67 -1.04
N VAL A 438 -10.20 -10.80 -1.75
CA VAL A 438 -9.87 -10.98 -3.16
C VAL A 438 -8.89 -12.15 -3.35
N TYR A 439 -7.95 -12.36 -2.41
CA TYR A 439 -7.05 -13.52 -2.42
C TYR A 439 -7.84 -14.83 -2.33
N ASN A 440 -8.75 -14.93 -1.36
CA ASN A 440 -9.57 -16.11 -1.12
C ASN A 440 -10.48 -16.43 -2.31
N GLN A 441 -11.11 -15.41 -2.92
CA GLN A 441 -11.90 -15.59 -4.16
C GLN A 441 -11.07 -16.11 -5.33
N ILE A 442 -9.83 -15.62 -5.49
CA ILE A 442 -8.90 -16.10 -6.53
C ILE A 442 -8.44 -17.52 -6.22
N PHE A 443 -8.18 -17.85 -4.96
CA PHE A 443 -7.73 -19.15 -4.50
C PHE A 443 -8.80 -20.25 -4.67
N GLU A 444 -10.04 -19.96 -4.30
CA GLU A 444 -11.20 -20.85 -4.51
C GLU A 444 -11.42 -21.14 -6.01
N TYR A 445 -11.17 -20.16 -6.88
CA TYR A 445 -11.37 -20.30 -8.32
C TYR A 445 -10.24 -21.06 -9.03
N GLU A 446 -8.99 -20.70 -8.75
CA GLU A 446 -7.81 -21.30 -9.37
C GLU A 446 -7.51 -22.70 -8.82
N LEU A 447 -7.66 -22.89 -7.50
CA LEU A 447 -7.26 -24.10 -6.78
C LEU A 447 -8.38 -24.61 -5.84
N PRO A 448 -9.61 -24.86 -6.33
CA PRO A 448 -10.79 -25.13 -5.50
C PRO A 448 -10.61 -26.28 -4.49
N ALA A 449 -9.97 -27.38 -4.89
CA ALA A 449 -9.72 -28.51 -4.00
C ALA A 449 -8.76 -28.16 -2.85
N LEU A 450 -7.74 -27.35 -3.13
CA LEU A 450 -6.76 -26.93 -2.13
C LEU A 450 -7.32 -25.84 -1.21
N SER A 451 -8.14 -24.93 -1.76
CA SER A 451 -8.87 -23.94 -0.97
C SER A 451 -9.89 -24.59 -0.02
N ALA A 452 -10.57 -25.65 -0.45
CA ALA A 452 -11.47 -26.43 0.40
C ALA A 452 -10.70 -27.14 1.52
N HIS A 453 -9.57 -27.80 1.20
CA HIS A 453 -8.69 -28.45 2.18
C HIS A 453 -8.19 -27.45 3.25
N PHE A 454 -7.68 -26.29 2.83
CA PHE A 454 -7.22 -25.24 3.75
C PHE A 454 -8.35 -24.76 4.67
N HIS A 455 -9.56 -24.60 4.16
CA HIS A 455 -10.72 -24.21 4.96
C HIS A 455 -11.11 -25.28 5.99
N GLU A 456 -11.12 -26.57 5.58
CA GLU A 456 -11.47 -27.70 6.46
C GLU A 456 -10.49 -27.87 7.63
N ILE A 457 -9.19 -27.67 7.39
CA ILE A 457 -8.13 -27.77 8.41
C ILE A 457 -7.83 -26.45 9.14
N GLY A 458 -8.60 -25.38 8.87
CA GLY A 458 -8.52 -24.10 9.58
C GLY A 458 -7.35 -23.18 9.20
N ILE A 459 -6.77 -23.32 8.01
CA ILE A 459 -5.76 -22.39 7.48
C ILE A 459 -6.43 -21.23 6.74
N ASP A 460 -6.21 -20.03 7.25
CA ASP A 460 -6.64 -18.78 6.61
C ASP A 460 -5.48 -18.15 5.81
N ALA A 461 -5.78 -17.61 4.63
CA ALA A 461 -4.82 -16.87 3.79
C ALA A 461 -4.11 -15.73 4.54
N GLN A 462 -4.78 -15.07 5.50
CA GLN A 462 -4.16 -14.01 6.30
C GLN A 462 -2.93 -14.48 7.08
N MET A 463 -2.84 -15.78 7.42
CA MET A 463 -1.76 -16.35 8.22
C MET A 463 -0.43 -16.49 7.45
N TYR A 464 -0.43 -16.36 6.12
CA TYR A 464 0.78 -16.49 5.29
C TYR A 464 0.86 -15.44 4.16
N ALA A 465 -0.25 -15.10 3.51
CA ALA A 465 -0.26 -14.21 2.36
C ALA A 465 0.08 -12.74 2.72
N VAL A 466 -0.18 -12.31 3.96
CA VAL A 466 0.25 -10.99 4.46
C VAL A 466 1.78 -10.91 4.51
N ASP A 467 2.46 -11.97 4.97
CA ASP A 467 3.93 -12.02 5.03
C ASP A 467 4.56 -12.01 3.63
N TRP A 468 3.94 -12.77 2.71
CA TRP A 468 4.30 -12.80 1.30
C TRP A 468 4.13 -11.43 0.64
N ALA A 469 3.06 -10.69 0.97
CA ALA A 469 2.82 -9.35 0.44
C ALA A 469 3.84 -8.34 0.98
N LEU A 470 3.98 -8.24 2.32
CA LEU A 470 4.86 -7.28 2.99
C LEU A 470 6.34 -7.45 2.60
N THR A 471 6.79 -8.67 2.30
CA THR A 471 8.18 -8.92 1.87
C THR A 471 8.35 -9.21 0.39
N LEU A 472 7.27 -9.18 -0.40
CA LEU A 472 7.27 -9.67 -1.79
C LEU A 472 7.99 -11.03 -1.91
N PHE A 473 7.57 -11.98 -1.06
CA PHE A 473 8.07 -13.34 -0.89
C PHE A 473 9.53 -13.50 -0.43
N THR A 474 10.30 -12.42 -0.23
CA THR A 474 11.75 -12.51 0.04
C THR A 474 12.13 -13.11 1.40
N ARG A 475 11.17 -13.24 2.33
CA ARG A 475 11.36 -14.01 3.56
C ARG A 475 11.06 -15.50 3.38
N SER A 476 9.99 -15.82 2.66
CA SER A 476 9.45 -17.20 2.57
C SER A 476 10.07 -18.03 1.45
N LEU A 477 10.57 -17.39 0.39
CA LEU A 477 11.25 -18.04 -0.73
C LEU A 477 12.78 -17.92 -0.63
N PRO A 478 13.52 -18.92 -1.16
CA PRO A 478 14.92 -18.76 -1.51
C PRO A 478 15.16 -17.49 -2.35
N LEU A 479 16.20 -16.72 -2.01
CA LEU A 479 16.43 -15.39 -2.57
C LEU A 479 16.36 -15.36 -4.10
N ASP A 480 17.05 -16.27 -4.80
CA ASP A 480 17.02 -16.32 -6.27
C ASP A 480 15.59 -16.46 -6.85
N LEU A 481 14.68 -17.15 -6.17
CA LEU A 481 13.27 -17.27 -6.58
C LEU A 481 12.47 -16.01 -6.28
N ALA A 482 12.70 -15.39 -5.12
CA ALA A 482 12.09 -14.12 -4.79
C ALA A 482 12.52 -13.03 -5.79
N LEU A 483 13.82 -12.90 -6.09
CA LEU A 483 14.35 -12.00 -7.12
C LEU A 483 13.71 -12.24 -8.49
N ARG A 484 13.39 -13.50 -8.83
CA ARG A 484 12.68 -13.84 -10.06
C ARG A 484 11.22 -13.38 -10.07
N ILE A 485 10.51 -13.46 -8.94
CA ILE A 485 9.17 -12.86 -8.81
C ILE A 485 9.27 -11.33 -8.91
N TRP A 486 10.27 -10.71 -8.29
CA TRP A 486 10.53 -9.27 -8.37
C TRP A 486 10.73 -8.78 -9.80
N ASP A 487 11.52 -9.50 -10.61
CA ASP A 487 11.77 -9.18 -12.03
C ASP A 487 10.47 -8.91 -12.83
N VAL A 488 9.34 -9.54 -12.45
CA VAL A 488 8.02 -9.34 -13.05
C VAL A 488 7.11 -8.45 -12.19
N TYR A 489 7.17 -8.53 -10.86
CA TYR A 489 6.35 -7.70 -9.97
C TYR A 489 6.62 -6.21 -10.15
N VAL A 490 7.87 -5.78 -10.36
CA VAL A 490 8.17 -4.35 -10.59
C VAL A 490 7.51 -3.81 -11.87
N LEU A 491 7.23 -4.68 -12.85
CA LEU A 491 6.58 -4.33 -14.12
C LEU A 491 5.05 -4.42 -14.06
N LEU A 492 4.50 -5.45 -13.42
CA LEU A 492 3.07 -5.75 -13.43
C LEU A 492 2.33 -5.32 -12.16
N GLY A 493 3.06 -5.06 -11.07
CA GLY A 493 2.52 -4.59 -9.79
C GLY A 493 1.59 -5.59 -9.10
N THR A 494 0.70 -5.05 -8.26
CA THR A 494 -0.24 -5.77 -7.39
C THR A 494 -0.91 -7.00 -8.02
N PRO A 495 -1.46 -6.97 -9.25
CA PRO A 495 -2.12 -8.15 -9.82
C PRO A 495 -1.21 -9.37 -10.00
N PHE A 496 0.10 -9.15 -10.20
CA PHE A 496 1.06 -10.24 -10.34
C PHE A 496 1.40 -10.91 -9.00
N PHE A 497 1.25 -10.23 -7.86
CA PHE A 497 1.39 -10.87 -6.54
C PHE A 497 0.38 -12.02 -6.37
N PHE A 498 -0.86 -11.83 -6.80
CA PHE A 498 -1.90 -12.86 -6.78
C PHE A 498 -1.56 -14.02 -7.74
N GLN A 499 -1.15 -13.73 -8.98
CA GLN A 499 -0.73 -14.78 -9.92
C GLN A 499 0.49 -15.56 -9.43
N ALA A 500 1.48 -14.88 -8.85
CA ALA A 500 2.66 -15.50 -8.28
C ALA A 500 2.29 -16.42 -7.10
N SER A 501 1.38 -15.97 -6.24
CA SER A 501 0.85 -16.75 -5.12
C SER A 501 0.14 -18.02 -5.59
N MET A 502 -0.77 -17.91 -6.57
CA MET A 502 -1.49 -19.08 -7.10
C MET A 502 -0.58 -20.05 -7.83
N GLY A 503 0.39 -19.55 -8.61
CA GLY A 503 1.39 -20.41 -9.25
C GLY A 503 2.31 -21.11 -8.25
N LEU A 504 2.61 -20.48 -7.11
CA LEU A 504 3.37 -21.07 -6.01
C LEU A 504 2.57 -22.16 -5.28
N LEU A 505 1.30 -21.89 -4.92
CA LEU A 505 0.42 -22.90 -4.32
C LEU A 505 0.17 -24.08 -5.27
N SER A 506 -0.06 -23.80 -6.57
CA SER A 506 -0.23 -24.83 -7.61
C SER A 506 1.00 -25.72 -7.75
N LEU A 507 2.21 -25.17 -7.65
CA LEU A 507 3.46 -25.94 -7.72
C LEU A 507 3.59 -26.98 -6.59
N PHE A 508 3.01 -26.70 -5.43
CA PHE A 508 3.05 -27.58 -4.24
C PHE A 508 1.72 -28.28 -3.96
N GLN A 509 0.72 -28.15 -4.84
CA GLN A 509 -0.66 -28.56 -4.57
C GLN A 509 -0.79 -30.02 -4.13
N ASP A 510 -0.16 -30.95 -4.84
CA ASP A 510 -0.21 -32.38 -4.51
C ASP A 510 0.38 -32.70 -3.12
N SER A 511 1.43 -31.96 -2.72
CA SER A 511 2.02 -32.09 -1.38
C SER A 511 1.14 -31.46 -0.31
N LEU A 512 0.60 -30.26 -0.57
CA LEU A 512 -0.22 -29.50 0.36
C LEU A 512 -1.56 -30.22 0.67
N LEU A 513 -2.15 -30.91 -0.32
CA LEU A 513 -3.34 -31.75 -0.14
C LEU A 513 -3.09 -33.00 0.73
N ALA A 514 -1.83 -33.41 0.91
CA ALA A 514 -1.43 -34.59 1.67
C ALA A 514 -0.81 -34.25 3.04
N MET A 515 -0.76 -32.96 3.41
CA MET A 515 -0.11 -32.46 4.63
C MET A 515 -1.14 -31.99 5.66
N GLU A 516 -0.75 -32.14 6.93
CA GLU A 516 -1.49 -31.57 8.07
C GLU A 516 -1.23 -30.06 8.23
N ALA A 517 -2.10 -29.39 8.98
CA ALA A 517 -2.10 -27.92 9.05
C ALA A 517 -0.76 -27.30 9.50
N GLU A 518 -0.07 -27.91 10.48
CA GLU A 518 1.24 -27.44 10.94
C GLU A 518 2.33 -27.58 9.85
N GLU A 519 2.28 -28.66 9.07
CA GLU A 519 3.26 -28.92 8.02
C GLU A 519 3.10 -27.98 6.83
N ILE A 520 1.84 -27.72 6.45
CA ILE A 520 1.49 -26.70 5.46
C ILE A 520 2.02 -25.34 5.93
N MET A 521 1.70 -24.92 7.15
CA MET A 521 2.13 -23.62 7.67
C MET A 521 3.66 -23.50 7.71
N ARG A 522 4.38 -24.58 8.05
CA ARG A 522 5.84 -24.65 8.02
C ARG A 522 6.40 -24.49 6.60
N LEU A 523 5.75 -25.10 5.59
CA LEU A 523 6.13 -25.00 4.18
C LEU A 523 5.84 -23.60 3.61
N LEU A 524 4.66 -23.04 3.87
CA LEU A 524 4.24 -21.72 3.37
C LEU A 524 5.11 -20.58 3.92
N HIS A 525 5.72 -20.76 5.09
CA HIS A 525 6.68 -19.82 5.68
C HIS A 525 8.13 -20.04 5.21
N ASN A 526 8.49 -21.20 4.68
CA ASN A 526 9.87 -21.53 4.31
C ASN A 526 9.91 -22.60 3.20
N PHE A 527 9.85 -22.16 1.96
CA PHE A 527 9.83 -23.05 0.79
C PHE A 527 11.20 -23.70 0.52
N PRO A 528 11.24 -24.94 -0.02
CA PRO A 528 12.50 -25.67 -0.24
C PRO A 528 13.52 -24.93 -1.13
N LYS A 529 14.80 -24.93 -0.71
CA LYS A 529 15.91 -24.26 -1.43
C LYS A 529 16.17 -24.79 -2.84
N ASN A 530 15.74 -26.02 -3.14
CA ASN A 530 15.86 -26.67 -4.44
C ASN A 530 14.67 -26.41 -5.38
N THR A 531 13.69 -25.60 -4.99
CA THR A 531 12.51 -25.28 -5.81
C THR A 531 12.93 -24.66 -7.15
N SER A 532 12.43 -25.21 -8.26
CA SER A 532 12.88 -24.76 -9.59
C SER A 532 12.13 -23.50 -10.05
N SER A 533 12.89 -22.43 -10.35
CA SER A 533 12.35 -21.23 -11.01
C SER A 533 11.58 -21.56 -12.30
N ARG A 534 12.05 -22.55 -13.08
CA ARG A 534 11.38 -22.97 -14.32
C ARG A 534 10.02 -23.63 -14.06
N GLN A 535 9.91 -24.44 -13.00
CA GLN A 535 8.63 -25.07 -12.64
C GLN A 535 7.67 -24.04 -12.07
N LEU A 536 8.14 -23.15 -11.19
CA LEU A 536 7.35 -22.04 -10.66
C LEU A 536 6.80 -21.13 -11.77
N PHE A 537 7.63 -20.69 -12.71
CA PHE A 537 7.18 -19.82 -13.81
C PHE A 537 6.29 -20.54 -14.83
N LYS A 538 6.39 -21.88 -14.92
CA LYS A 538 5.40 -22.69 -15.65
C LYS A 538 4.06 -22.70 -14.91
N ALA A 539 4.05 -22.93 -13.60
CA ALA A 539 2.83 -22.93 -12.78
C ALA A 539 2.14 -21.54 -12.74
N ILE A 540 2.91 -20.46 -12.61
CA ILE A 540 2.42 -19.08 -12.75
C ILE A 540 1.81 -18.83 -14.15
N SER A 541 2.34 -19.46 -15.20
CA SER A 541 1.78 -19.37 -16.55
C SER A 541 0.51 -20.18 -16.77
N SER A 542 0.21 -21.17 -15.91
CA SER A 542 -1.05 -21.92 -15.93
C SER A 542 -2.13 -21.33 -15.02
N VAL A 543 -1.79 -20.31 -14.21
CA VAL A 543 -2.80 -19.51 -13.50
C VAL A 543 -3.71 -18.85 -14.53
N SER A 544 -5.00 -19.10 -14.37
CA SER A 544 -5.99 -18.89 -15.41
C SER A 544 -6.40 -17.40 -15.50
N LEU A 545 -6.57 -16.72 -14.36
CA LEU A 545 -6.90 -15.30 -14.27
C LEU A 545 -5.73 -14.42 -14.71
N SER A 546 -6.02 -13.45 -15.59
CA SER A 546 -5.04 -12.46 -16.04
C SER A 546 -4.91 -11.28 -15.07
N CYS A 547 -3.81 -10.52 -15.17
CA CYS A 547 -3.61 -9.29 -14.39
C CYS A 547 -4.76 -8.28 -14.52
N GLU A 548 -5.44 -8.22 -15.67
CA GLU A 548 -6.58 -7.31 -15.89
C GLU A 548 -7.81 -7.78 -15.13
N GLU A 549 -8.15 -9.07 -15.16
CA GLU A 549 -9.26 -9.64 -14.39
C GLU A 549 -9.01 -9.48 -12.88
N ILE A 550 -7.78 -9.71 -12.42
CA ILE A 550 -7.40 -9.48 -11.01
C ILE A 550 -7.48 -7.98 -10.65
N THR A 551 -7.15 -7.07 -11.58
CA THR A 551 -7.35 -5.62 -11.37
C THR A 551 -8.84 -5.26 -11.28
N GLU A 552 -9.71 -5.90 -12.09
CA GLU A 552 -11.16 -5.72 -11.97
C GLU A 552 -11.68 -6.21 -10.60
N LEU A 553 -11.24 -7.38 -10.11
CA LEU A 553 -11.61 -7.90 -8.78
C LEU A 553 -11.19 -6.95 -7.66
N LEU A 554 -9.94 -6.47 -7.68
CA LEU A 554 -9.41 -5.51 -6.72
C LEU A 554 -10.18 -4.17 -6.71
N ALA A 555 -10.85 -3.83 -7.82
CA ALA A 555 -11.73 -2.66 -7.93
C ALA A 555 -13.21 -2.95 -7.55
N GLY A 556 -13.51 -4.11 -6.95
CA GLY A 556 -14.86 -4.53 -6.58
C GLY A 556 -15.67 -5.17 -7.72
N GLY A 557 -15.00 -5.62 -8.78
CA GLY A 557 -15.61 -6.40 -9.86
C GLY A 557 -15.98 -7.82 -9.42
N LYS A 558 -16.88 -8.47 -10.17
CA LYS A 558 -17.26 -9.87 -9.94
C LYS A 558 -16.40 -10.83 -10.76
N LEU A 559 -16.06 -11.96 -10.17
CA LEU A 559 -15.39 -13.07 -10.83
C LEU A 559 -16.25 -13.69 -11.92
N TRP A 560 -15.62 -14.15 -13.00
CA TRP A 560 -16.31 -14.77 -14.15
C TRP A 560 -16.02 -16.27 -14.21
N SER A 561 -17.08 -17.08 -14.10
CA SER A 561 -17.02 -18.53 -14.28
C SER A 561 -17.51 -18.93 -15.68
N PRO A 562 -16.84 -19.89 -16.37
CA PRO A 562 -17.39 -20.54 -17.57
C PRO A 562 -18.69 -21.32 -17.29
N ASP A 563 -18.81 -21.89 -16.09
CA ASP A 563 -20.02 -22.56 -15.60
C ASP A 563 -20.84 -21.58 -14.76
N GLU A 564 -22.06 -21.24 -15.22
CA GLU A 564 -23.01 -20.39 -14.47
C GLU A 564 -23.43 -21.02 -13.11
N ALA A 565 -23.09 -22.29 -12.86
CA ALA A 565 -23.26 -22.97 -11.57
C ALA A 565 -22.19 -22.61 -10.51
N ARG A 566 -21.08 -21.96 -10.91
CA ARG A 566 -20.07 -21.37 -10.02
C ARG A 566 -20.22 -19.84 -10.00
N GLU A 567 -21.40 -19.36 -9.63
CA GLU A 567 -21.43 -18.11 -8.88
C GLU A 567 -20.84 -18.41 -7.49
N VAL A 568 -19.67 -17.85 -7.16
CA VAL A 568 -19.19 -17.83 -5.77
C VAL A 568 -20.07 -16.79 -5.04
N PRO A 569 -20.97 -17.21 -4.13
CA PRO A 569 -21.88 -16.29 -3.49
C PRO A 569 -21.11 -15.47 -2.45
N VAL A 570 -20.94 -14.16 -2.72
CA VAL A 570 -20.32 -13.24 -1.76
C VAL A 570 -21.22 -13.12 -0.53
N LYS A 571 -20.91 -13.88 0.52
CA LYS A 571 -21.43 -13.68 1.87
C LYS A 571 -20.51 -12.74 2.62
N TYR A 572 -20.98 -11.52 2.85
CA TYR A 572 -20.44 -10.69 3.91
C TYR A 572 -20.86 -11.29 5.27
N PRO A 573 -20.00 -11.32 6.29
CA PRO A 573 -20.44 -11.63 7.65
C PRO A 573 -21.39 -10.54 8.16
N ASP A 574 -22.61 -10.93 8.57
CA ASP A 574 -23.64 -10.04 9.15
C ASP A 574 -23.32 -9.64 10.60
N THR A 575 -22.09 -9.20 10.86
CA THR A 575 -21.65 -8.68 12.17
C THR A 575 -20.68 -7.51 11.97
N TYR A 576 -21.22 -6.29 12.05
CA TYR A 576 -20.68 -5.09 12.72
C TYR A 576 -21.42 -3.85 12.18
N GLU A 577 -22.58 -3.54 12.79
CA GLU A 577 -23.16 -2.17 12.79
C GLU A 577 -22.37 -1.24 13.75
#